data_AF-A0A6B3M7P2-F1
#
_entry.id   AF-A0A6B3M7P2-F1
#
_cell.length_a   1.000
_cell.length_b   1.000
_cell.length_c   1.000
_cell.angle_alpha   90.00
_cell.angle_beta   90.00
_cell.angle_gamma   90.00
#
_symmetry.space_group_name_H-M   'P 1'
#
loop_
_entity.id
_entity.type
_entity.pdbx_description
1 polymer ?
#
loop_
_entity_poly.entity_id
_entity_poly.type
_entity_poly.pdbx_seq_one_letter_code
_entity_poly.pdbx_strand_id
1 'polypeptide(L)' 'MNQARIHLIVSIEGLTLVTYTDRHGCHFEVIDSEGAVHQNGRTFASPQAAEDEGRRWVKSVD' A
#
# COMPACT_ATOMS: atom_id res chain seq x y z
N MET A 1 -9.76 19.97 3.33
CA MET A 1 -9.92 18.56 2.91
C MET A 1 -8.53 18.03 2.62
N ASN A 2 -8.19 16.88 3.19
CA ASN A 2 -6.88 16.27 2.97
C ASN A 2 -7.04 15.21 1.88
N GLN A 3 -6.74 15.57 0.63
CA GLN A 3 -6.96 14.69 -0.50
C GLN A 3 -5.83 13.67 -0.60
N ALA A 4 -6.15 12.39 -0.43
CA ALA A 4 -5.23 11.32 -0.78
C ALA A 4 -5.17 11.21 -2.32
N ARG A 5 -3.97 10.99 -2.85
CA ARG A 5 -3.74 10.68 -4.27
C ARG A 5 -3.27 9.25 -4.38
N ILE A 6 -4.07 8.41 -5.02
CA ILE A 6 -3.71 7.02 -5.33
C ILE A 6 -2.68 7.02 -6.49
N HIS A 7 -1.62 6.24 -6.33
CA HIS A 7 -0.58 6.04 -7.36
C HIS A 7 -0.65 4.65 -7.98
N LEU A 8 -1.01 3.63 -7.19
CA LEU A 8 -1.14 2.25 -7.66
C LEU A 8 -2.32 1.57 -6.99
N ILE A 9 -3.03 0.75 -7.76
CA ILE A 9 -3.89 -0.32 -7.26
C ILE A 9 -3.54 -1.55 -8.10
N VAL A 10 -3.10 -2.64 -7.47
CA VAL A 10 -2.75 -3.88 -8.15
C VAL A 10 -3.15 -5.09 -7.33
N SER A 11 -3.64 -6.13 -7.99
CA SER A 11 -3.91 -7.43 -7.37
C SER A 11 -2.74 -8.38 -7.59
N ILE A 12 -2.30 -9.05 -6.54
CA ILE A 12 -1.18 -10.00 -6.50
C ILE A 12 -1.63 -11.19 -5.63
N GLU A 13 -1.76 -12.38 -6.22
CA GLU A 13 -2.09 -13.62 -5.47
C GLU A 13 -3.33 -13.52 -4.56
N GLY A 14 -4.34 -12.76 -4.98
CA GLY A 14 -5.58 -12.56 -4.21
C GLY A 14 -5.52 -11.45 -3.16
N LEU A 15 -4.37 -10.80 -2.99
CA LEU A 15 -4.18 -9.59 -2.19
C LEU A 15 -4.22 -8.35 -3.09
N THR A 16 -4.82 -7.26 -2.61
CA THR A 16 -4.83 -5.96 -3.31
C THR A 16 -3.86 -5.01 -2.63
N LEU A 17 -2.80 -4.63 -3.33
CA LEU A 17 -1.86 -3.60 -2.90
C LEU A 17 -2.32 -2.23 -3.42
N VAL A 18 -2.43 -1.27 -2.51
CA VAL A 18 -2.73 0.13 -2.81
C VAL A 18 -1.56 1.00 -2.36
N THR A 19 -1.10 1.91 -3.21
CA THR A 19 -0.12 2.94 -2.80
C THR A 19 -0.71 4.33 -2.99
N TYR A 20 -0.49 5.21 -2.03
CA TYR A 20 -1.06 6.55 -2.05
C TYR A 20 -0.19 7.56 -1.33
N THR A 21 -0.43 8.84 -1.62
CA THR A 21 0.14 9.97 -0.86
C THR A 21 -0.95 10.79 -0.21
N ASP A 22 -0.74 11.18 1.03
CA ASP A 22 -1.57 12.14 1.77
C ASP A 22 -0.70 13.27 2.37
N ARG A 23 -1.22 14.01 3.37
CA ARG A 23 -0.41 15.07 4.05
C ARG A 23 0.77 14.55 4.85
N HIS A 24 0.72 13.29 5.24
CA HIS A 24 1.69 12.68 6.12
C HIS A 24 2.81 12.02 5.33
N GLY A 25 2.59 11.72 4.04
CA GLY A 25 3.62 11.30 3.09
C GLY A 25 3.12 10.19 2.18
N CYS A 26 4.02 9.28 1.80
CA CYS A 26 3.70 8.13 0.96
C CYS A 26 3.44 6.89 1.80
N HIS A 27 2.40 6.13 1.47
CA HIS A 27 1.96 4.95 2.22
C HIS A 27 1.60 3.81 1.26
N PHE A 28 1.49 2.61 1.82
CA PHE A 28 0.84 1.49 1.16
C PHE A 28 -0.11 0.76 2.13
N GLU A 29 -1.12 0.12 1.56
CA GLU A 29 -2.05 -0.77 2.25
C GLU A 29 -2.20 -2.06 1.44
N VAL A 30 -2.43 -3.16 2.15
CA VAL A 30 -2.74 -4.45 1.53
C VAL A 30 -4.11 -4.89 2.01
N ILE A 31 -4.98 -5.22 1.08
CA ILE A 31 -6.36 -5.66 1.35
C ILE A 31 -6.45 -7.12 0.97
N ASP A 32 -6.87 -7.98 1.89
CA ASP A 32 -7.07 -9.41 1.60
C ASP A 32 -8.44 -9.70 0.97
N SER A 33 -8.67 -10.98 0.66
CA SER A 33 -9.90 -11.44 0.02
C SER A 33 -11.14 -11.33 0.90
N GLU A 34 -10.98 -11.21 2.22
CA GLU A 34 -12.07 -10.95 3.16
C GLU A 34 -12.34 -9.45 3.32
N GLY A 35 -11.52 -8.60 2.68
CA GLY A 35 -11.62 -7.15 2.74
C GLY A 35 -10.92 -6.55 3.96
N ALA A 36 -10.11 -7.32 4.71
CA ALA A 36 -9.36 -6.77 5.82
C ALA A 36 -8.18 -5.94 5.32
N VAL A 37 -7.96 -4.79 5.94
CA VAL A 37 -6.93 -3.81 5.55
C VAL A 37 -5.73 -3.95 6.48
N HIS A 38 -4.58 -4.28 5.90
CA HIS A 38 -3.29 -4.38 6.55
C HIS A 38 -2.46 -3.14 6.22
N GLN A 39 -2.18 -2.32 7.22
CA GLN A 39 -1.44 -1.06 7.06
C GLN A 39 -0.03 -1.19 7.62
N ASN A 40 0.95 -0.66 6.88
CA ASN A 40 2.27 -0.42 7.43
C ASN A 40 2.30 1.00 8.01
N GLY A 41 2.45 1.14 9.32
CA GLY A 41 2.48 2.44 10.01
C GLY A 41 3.70 3.32 9.69
N ARG A 42 4.51 2.94 8.70
CA ARG A 42 5.68 3.67 8.23
C ARG A 42 5.30 4.56 7.05
N THR A 43 5.87 5.76 7.03
CA THR A 43 5.82 6.65 5.87
C THR A 43 7.07 6.47 5.01
N PHE A 44 6.89 6.51 3.69
CA PHE A 44 7.97 6.35 2.71
C PHE A 44 8.32 7.66 2.01
N ALA A 45 9.57 7.74 1.53
CA ALA A 45 10.10 8.92 0.85
C ALA A 45 9.49 9.17 -0.54
N SER A 46 8.91 8.15 -1.17
CA SER A 46 8.28 8.25 -2.50
C SER A 46 7.19 7.18 -2.69
N PRO A 47 6.27 7.36 -3.66
CA PRO A 47 5.29 6.33 -4.02
C PRO A 47 5.95 5.02 -4.45
N GLN A 48 7.08 5.09 -5.17
CA GLN A 48 7.85 3.92 -5.60
C GLN A 48 8.41 3.15 -4.39
N ALA A 49 8.93 3.86 -3.37
CA ALA A 49 9.45 3.21 -2.18
C ALA A 49 8.34 2.51 -1.36
N ALA A 50 7.14 3.10 -1.33
CA ALA A 50 5.96 2.47 -0.71
C ALA A 50 5.52 1.21 -1.49
N GLU A 51 5.52 1.28 -2.83
CA GLU A 51 5.21 0.12 -3.68
C GLU A 51 6.22 -1.02 -3.49
N ASP A 52 7.52 -0.71 -3.52
CA ASP A 52 8.59 -1.71 -3.38
C ASP A 52 8.47 -2.45 -2.03
N GLU A 53 8.19 -1.73 -0.94
CA GLU A 53 7.96 -2.34 0.37
C GLU A 53 6.65 -3.13 0.41
N GLY A 54 5.56 -2.60 -0.15
CA GLY A 54 4.28 -3.31 -0.23
C GLY A 54 4.39 -4.62 -0.99
N ARG A 55 5.13 -4.65 -2.10
CA ARG A 55 5.41 -5.88 -2.87
C ARG A 55 6.26 -6.88 -2.09
N ARG A 56 7.23 -6.43 -1.28
CA ARG A 56 7.99 -7.32 -0.39
C ARG A 56 7.10 -7.90 0.71
N TRP A 57 6.20 -7.08 1.25
CA TRP A 57 5.29 -7.50 2.30
C TRP A 57 4.34 -8.58 1.78
N VAL A 58 3.68 -8.35 0.65
CA VAL A 58 2.82 -9.35 -0.03
C VAL A 58 3.54 -10.70 -0.19
N LYS A 59 4.78 -10.69 -0.68
CA LYS A 59 5.60 -11.91 -0.84
C LYS A 59 5.99 -12.61 0.47
N SER A 60 5.83 -11.96 1.62
CA SER A 60 6.13 -12.52 2.93
C SER A 60 4.91 -13.12 3.63
N VAL A 61 3.71 -12.85 3.13
CA VAL A 61 2.44 -13.35 3.67
C VAL A 61 1.94 -14.60 2.92
N ASP A 62 2.48 -14.85 1.73
CA ASP A 62 2.34 -16.10 0.96
C ASP A 62 3.33 -17.17 1.48
#